data_AF-A0A0L0DFX5-F1
#
_entry.id   AF-A0A0L0DFX5-F1
#
_cell.length_a   1.000
_cell.length_b   1.000
_cell.length_c   1.000
_cell.angle_alpha   90.00
_cell.angle_beta   90.00
_cell.angle_gamma   90.00
#
_symmetry.space_group_name_H-M   'P 1'
#
loop_
_entity.id
_entity.type
_entity.pdbx_description
1 polymer ?
#
loop_
_entity_poly.entity_id
_entity_poly.type
_entity_poly.pdbx_seq_one_letter_code
_entity_poly.pdbx_strand_id
1 'polypeptide(L)'
;MHHLLPLFAILALLAASAAATAPAKYSVEFHTTVNNNSSFLLEVNRADAPLGADRLWELVTLGSPAGSASYYDLNGFFRVVPQFVVQFGISGSPAVSKEWMNKEIKDDPVKLSNTRGVLSYAAAGPNTRTTQLFINFADNSRLDGMGFAGIGTVTQGMDVVDAIYAGYQQEPNQELIYSQGNAYLHSNFPKLDYIISTTAKDLSLA
;
A
#
# COMPACT_ATOMS: atom_id res chain seq x y z
N MET A 1 19.34 -52.17 -12.96
CA MET A 1 18.09 -51.38 -13.05
C MET A 1 18.42 -49.96 -12.62
N HIS A 2 18.85 -49.13 -13.56
CA HIS A 2 19.18 -47.72 -13.32
C HIS A 2 17.98 -46.88 -13.79
N HIS A 3 17.16 -46.41 -12.84
CA HIS A 3 16.13 -45.43 -13.14
C HIS A 3 16.68 -44.04 -12.89
N LEU A 4 17.07 -43.39 -14.00
CA LEU A 4 17.38 -41.96 -14.07
C LEU A 4 16.03 -41.21 -14.01
N LEU A 5 15.78 -40.48 -12.93
CA LEU A 5 14.68 -39.50 -12.89
C LEU A 5 15.12 -38.27 -13.71
N PRO A 6 14.29 -37.77 -14.65
CA PRO A 6 14.61 -36.54 -15.36
C PRO A 6 14.38 -35.36 -14.41
N LEU A 7 15.45 -34.62 -14.15
CA LEU A 7 15.40 -33.34 -13.46
C LEU A 7 14.69 -32.34 -14.38
N PHE A 8 13.39 -32.12 -14.15
CA PHE A 8 12.68 -31.00 -14.75
C PHE A 8 13.29 -29.71 -14.20
N ALA A 9 14.15 -29.07 -15.00
CA ALA A 9 14.57 -27.70 -14.75
C ALA A 9 13.34 -26.80 -14.89
N ILE A 10 12.72 -26.45 -13.76
CA ILE A 10 11.76 -25.34 -13.70
C ILE A 10 12.60 -24.08 -13.90
N LEU A 11 12.66 -23.63 -15.15
CA LEU A 11 13.18 -22.32 -15.51
C LEU A 11 12.21 -21.28 -14.94
N ALA A 12 12.42 -20.85 -13.69
CA ALA A 12 11.75 -19.68 -13.14
C ALA A 12 12.25 -18.47 -13.93
N LEU A 13 11.45 -18.04 -14.91
CA LEU A 13 11.70 -16.83 -15.67
C LEU A 13 11.51 -15.63 -14.72
N LEU A 14 12.58 -15.19 -14.07
CA LEU A 14 12.65 -13.89 -13.41
C LEU A 14 12.64 -12.82 -14.50
N ALA A 15 11.45 -12.53 -15.04
CA ALA A 15 11.24 -11.29 -15.75
C ALA A 15 11.30 -10.17 -14.70
N ALA A 16 12.40 -9.43 -14.69
CA ALA A 16 12.43 -8.12 -14.04
C ALA A 16 11.37 -7.26 -14.75
N SER A 17 10.20 -7.11 -14.14
CA SER A 17 9.16 -6.22 -14.64
C SER A 17 9.76 -4.81 -14.70
N ALA A 18 9.82 -4.22 -15.89
CA ALA A 18 9.96 -2.78 -15.99
C ALA A 18 8.77 -2.16 -15.24
N ALA A 19 9.02 -1.22 -14.33
CA ALA A 19 7.96 -0.54 -13.60
C ALA A 19 6.99 0.08 -14.62
N ALA A 20 5.73 -0.38 -14.61
CA ALA A 20 4.74 0.08 -15.56
C ALA A 20 4.42 1.56 -15.27
N THR A 21 4.54 2.41 -16.27
CA THR A 21 4.08 3.80 -16.17
C THR A 21 2.56 3.79 -15.94
N ALA A 22 2.10 4.50 -14.91
CA ALA A 22 0.68 4.62 -14.62
C ALA A 22 -0.03 5.48 -15.68
N PRO A 23 -1.35 5.30 -15.86
CA PRO A 23 -2.16 6.26 -16.59
C PRO A 23 -2.04 7.68 -15.99
N ALA A 24 -2.33 8.69 -16.80
CA ALA A 24 -2.28 10.09 -16.35
C ALA A 24 -3.20 10.36 -15.15
N LYS A 25 -4.37 9.70 -15.15
CA LYS A 25 -5.30 9.65 -14.02
C LYS A 25 -5.82 8.22 -13.87
N TYR A 26 -5.94 7.76 -12.64
CA TYR A 26 -6.54 6.47 -12.34
C TYR A 26 -7.23 6.52 -10.98
N SER A 27 -8.06 5.51 -10.71
CA SER A 27 -8.63 5.28 -9.39
C SER A 27 -8.22 3.91 -8.85
N VAL A 28 -8.18 3.79 -7.53
CA VAL A 28 -8.00 2.53 -6.81
C VAL A 28 -9.12 2.42 -5.79
N GLU A 29 -9.97 1.43 -5.95
CA GLU A 29 -10.93 1.04 -4.92
C GLU A 29 -10.25 0.08 -3.94
N PHE A 30 -10.34 0.40 -2.65
CA PHE A 30 -9.89 -0.46 -1.56
C PHE A 30 -11.13 -1.07 -0.90
N HIS A 31 -11.35 -2.36 -1.13
CA HIS A 31 -12.37 -3.13 -0.43
C HIS A 31 -11.77 -3.60 0.90
N THR A 32 -12.42 -3.31 2.02
CA THR A 32 -11.85 -3.50 3.37
C THR A 32 -12.70 -4.44 4.21
N THR A 33 -12.30 -4.74 5.44
CA THR A 33 -13.14 -5.42 6.44
C THR A 33 -14.06 -4.47 7.22
N VAL A 34 -13.86 -3.16 7.08
CA VAL A 34 -14.56 -2.12 7.85
C VAL A 34 -16.04 -2.14 7.52
N ASN A 35 -16.91 -1.98 8.51
CA ASN A 35 -18.36 -1.80 8.35
C ASN A 35 -18.99 -2.75 7.31
N ASN A 36 -19.00 -4.06 7.58
CA ASN A 36 -19.56 -5.09 6.69
C ASN A 36 -18.90 -5.12 5.30
N ASN A 37 -17.58 -5.05 5.28
CA ASN A 37 -16.76 -5.08 4.07
C ASN A 37 -17.02 -3.91 3.11
N SER A 38 -17.03 -2.68 3.63
CA SER A 38 -17.19 -1.47 2.84
C SER A 38 -15.90 -1.07 2.10
N SER A 39 -16.05 -0.29 1.03
CA SER A 39 -14.95 0.21 0.21
C SER A 39 -14.73 1.72 0.37
N PHE A 40 -13.51 2.16 0.10
CA PHE A 40 -13.22 3.57 -0.21
C PHE A 40 -12.50 3.70 -1.56
N LEU A 41 -12.69 4.83 -2.23
CA LEU A 41 -12.13 5.12 -3.55
C LEU A 41 -11.05 6.19 -3.44
N LEU A 42 -9.85 5.86 -3.92
CA LEU A 42 -8.75 6.79 -4.10
C LEU A 42 -8.67 7.22 -5.56
N GLU A 43 -8.59 8.52 -5.82
CA GLU A 43 -8.23 9.06 -7.14
C GLU A 43 -6.80 9.59 -7.14
N VAL A 44 -6.08 9.29 -8.21
CA VAL A 44 -4.68 9.64 -8.41
C VAL A 44 -4.53 10.42 -9.70
N ASN A 45 -3.86 11.56 -9.62
CA ASN A 45 -3.39 12.31 -10.77
C ASN A 45 -1.87 12.24 -10.81
N ARG A 46 -1.33 11.55 -11.82
CA ARG A 46 0.11 11.27 -11.96
C ARG A 46 0.95 12.55 -12.01
N ALA A 47 0.39 13.67 -12.44
CA ALA A 47 1.12 14.94 -12.51
C ALA A 47 1.52 15.50 -11.14
N ASP A 48 0.81 15.11 -10.07
CA ASP A 48 1.04 15.61 -8.71
C ASP A 48 2.26 14.94 -8.07
N ALA A 49 2.45 13.64 -8.29
CA ALA A 49 3.58 12.86 -7.80
C ALA A 49 3.86 11.66 -8.73
N PRO A 50 4.57 11.86 -9.87
CA PRO A 50 4.70 10.83 -10.89
C PRO A 50 5.40 9.55 -10.43
N LEU A 51 6.42 9.63 -9.56
CA LEU A 51 7.12 8.42 -9.10
C LEU A 51 6.26 7.62 -8.11
N GLY A 52 5.59 8.31 -7.18
CA GLY A 52 4.66 7.72 -6.23
C GLY A 52 3.42 7.13 -6.93
N ALA A 53 2.88 7.83 -7.92
CA ALA A 53 1.76 7.36 -8.71
C ALA A 53 2.11 6.13 -9.56
N ASP A 54 3.30 6.10 -10.18
CA ASP A 54 3.78 4.92 -10.92
C ASP A 54 4.00 3.73 -9.99
N ARG A 55 4.58 3.95 -8.81
CA ARG A 55 4.77 2.88 -7.81
C ARG A 55 3.44 2.35 -7.29
N LEU A 56 2.47 3.22 -6.99
CA LEU A 56 1.16 2.76 -6.52
C LEU A 56 0.49 1.92 -7.60
N TRP A 57 0.49 2.38 -8.86
CA TRP A 57 -0.04 1.63 -10.00
C TRP A 57 0.64 0.27 -10.16
N GLU A 58 1.97 0.23 -10.10
CA GLU A 58 2.74 -1.01 -10.10
C GLU A 58 2.22 -1.95 -9.01
N LEU A 59 2.13 -1.52 -7.76
CA LEU A 59 1.71 -2.37 -6.62
C LEU A 59 0.25 -2.84 -6.67
N VAL A 60 -0.67 -2.06 -7.25
CA VAL A 60 -2.09 -2.42 -7.36
C VAL A 60 -2.42 -3.24 -8.62
N THR A 61 -1.51 -3.28 -9.59
CA THR A 61 -1.66 -4.08 -10.82
C THR A 61 -0.69 -5.25 -10.91
N LEU A 62 0.33 -5.31 -10.05
CA LEU A 62 1.17 -6.49 -9.90
C LEU A 62 0.35 -7.61 -9.26
N GLY A 63 0.23 -8.73 -9.97
CA GLY A 63 -0.02 -9.98 -9.27
C GLY A 63 1.10 -10.22 -8.25
N SER A 64 0.75 -10.41 -6.97
CA SER A 64 1.73 -10.71 -5.91
C SER A 64 2.38 -12.08 -6.17
N PRO A 65 3.69 -12.26 -5.91
CA PRO A 65 4.35 -13.57 -5.98
C PRO A 65 3.67 -14.67 -5.16
N ALA A 66 2.87 -14.28 -4.15
CA ALA A 66 2.09 -15.18 -3.32
C ALA A 66 0.70 -15.53 -3.89
N GLY A 67 0.40 -15.16 -5.14
CA GLY A 67 -0.87 -15.48 -5.83
C GLY A 67 -2.01 -14.49 -5.62
N SER A 68 -1.73 -13.32 -5.02
CA SER A 68 -2.73 -12.24 -4.89
C SER A 68 -2.83 -11.38 -6.13
N ALA A 69 -3.95 -10.70 -6.34
CA ALA A 69 -4.15 -9.82 -7.49
C ALA A 69 -3.42 -8.47 -7.35
N SER A 70 -3.16 -8.03 -6.11
CA SER A 70 -2.36 -6.84 -5.77
C SER A 70 -1.40 -7.12 -4.60
N TYR A 71 -0.36 -6.27 -4.45
CA TYR A 71 0.46 -6.20 -3.25
C TYR A 71 -0.32 -5.84 -1.97
N TYR A 72 -1.36 -4.99 -2.07
CA TYR A 72 -2.04 -4.44 -0.90
C TYR A 72 -3.12 -5.34 -0.32
N ASP A 73 -3.48 -6.42 -1.02
CA ASP A 73 -4.43 -7.40 -0.54
C ASP A 73 -3.94 -8.01 0.78
N LEU A 74 -4.85 -8.16 1.74
CA LEU A 74 -4.60 -8.68 3.08
C LEU A 74 -3.65 -7.83 3.94
N ASN A 75 -3.32 -6.60 3.54
CA ASN A 75 -2.56 -5.70 4.41
C ASN A 75 -3.43 -5.18 5.56
N GLY A 76 -2.89 -5.24 6.78
CA GLY A 76 -3.51 -4.65 7.96
C GLY A 76 -3.22 -3.15 8.08
N PHE A 77 -4.19 -2.39 8.58
CA PHE A 77 -4.01 -1.00 8.98
C PHE A 77 -3.28 -0.93 10.34
N PHE A 78 -1.97 -1.20 10.32
CA PHE A 78 -1.20 -1.45 11.55
C PHE A 78 -0.90 -0.22 12.41
N ARG A 79 -1.10 1.00 11.89
CA ARG A 79 -0.92 2.23 12.65
C ARG A 79 -2.07 3.19 12.39
N VAL A 80 -2.88 3.44 13.41
CA VAL A 80 -4.11 4.24 13.31
C VAL A 80 -4.09 5.30 14.41
N VAL A 81 -3.71 6.53 14.06
CA VAL A 81 -3.59 7.64 15.02
C VAL A 81 -4.69 8.65 14.72
N PRO A 82 -5.77 8.70 15.52
CA PRO A 82 -6.85 9.65 15.32
C PRO A 82 -6.34 11.09 15.20
N GLN A 83 -6.99 11.90 14.36
CA GLN A 83 -6.58 13.27 14.03
C GLN A 83 -5.21 13.41 13.39
N PHE A 84 -4.58 12.30 12.98
CA PHE A 84 -3.33 12.30 12.25
C PHE A 84 -3.43 11.44 11.00
N VAL A 85 -3.12 10.15 11.08
CA VAL A 85 -3.04 9.26 9.93
C VAL A 85 -3.47 7.83 10.25
N VAL A 86 -3.96 7.13 9.25
CA VAL A 86 -3.96 5.67 9.18
C VAL A 86 -2.87 5.22 8.22
N GLN A 87 -2.09 4.22 8.60
CA GLN A 87 -0.93 3.73 7.87
C GLN A 87 -1.01 2.21 7.68
N PHE A 88 -0.62 1.78 6.48
CA PHE A 88 -0.62 0.40 6.01
C PHE A 88 0.50 0.20 4.99
N GLY A 89 0.53 -0.97 4.32
CA GLY A 89 1.46 -1.22 3.22
C GLY A 89 2.69 -2.06 3.59
N ILE A 90 2.65 -2.78 4.70
CA ILE A 90 3.50 -3.96 4.94
C ILE A 90 2.69 -5.19 4.55
N SER A 91 3.24 -6.05 3.69
CA SER A 91 2.55 -7.26 3.25
C SER A 91 2.24 -8.18 4.43
N GLY A 92 1.03 -8.73 4.44
CA GLY A 92 0.67 -9.83 5.34
C GLY A 92 1.52 -11.10 5.15
N SER A 93 2.31 -11.17 4.08
CA SER A 93 3.29 -12.24 3.81
C SER A 93 4.73 -11.71 3.97
N PRO A 94 5.53 -12.27 4.90
CA PRO A 94 6.95 -11.91 5.06
C PRO A 94 7.77 -12.10 3.77
N ALA A 95 7.48 -13.14 3.00
CA ALA A 95 8.16 -13.43 1.74
C ALA A 95 7.93 -12.30 0.72
N VAL A 96 6.70 -11.81 0.60
CA VAL A 96 6.36 -10.69 -0.29
C VAL A 96 7.01 -9.41 0.19
N SER A 97 6.96 -9.12 1.50
CA SER A 97 7.63 -7.94 2.06
C SER A 97 9.13 -7.92 1.78
N LYS A 98 9.80 -9.08 1.86
CA LYS A 98 11.24 -9.21 1.58
C LYS A 98 11.62 -8.83 0.14
N GLU A 99 10.77 -9.15 -0.83
CA GLU A 99 11.00 -8.78 -2.24
C GLU A 99 10.89 -7.27 -2.49
N TRP A 100 10.16 -6.54 -1.63
CA TRP A 100 9.83 -5.13 -1.81
C TRP A 100 10.60 -4.18 -0.89
N MET A 101 11.07 -4.63 0.27
CA MET A 101 11.66 -3.78 1.31
C MET A 101 12.90 -2.98 0.86
N ASN A 102 13.57 -3.40 -0.21
CA ASN A 102 14.75 -2.72 -0.76
C ASN A 102 14.48 -2.06 -2.13
N LYS A 103 13.22 -1.99 -2.56
CA LYS A 103 12.82 -1.36 -3.84
C LYS A 103 12.38 0.08 -3.59
N GLU A 104 13.34 0.95 -3.29
CA GLU A 104 13.07 2.35 -2.99
C GLU A 104 12.73 3.16 -4.26
N ILE A 105 11.91 4.20 -4.10
CA ILE A 105 11.74 5.29 -5.07
C ILE A 105 12.29 6.60 -4.52
N LYS A 106 12.69 7.48 -5.43
CA LYS A 106 13.02 8.87 -5.11
C LYS A 106 11.77 9.65 -4.73
N ASP A 107 12.01 10.77 -4.07
CA ASP A 107 10.95 11.65 -3.59
C ASP A 107 10.40 12.51 -4.73
N ASP A 108 9.07 12.54 -4.85
CA ASP A 108 8.39 13.55 -5.65
C ASP A 108 8.39 14.90 -4.94
N PRO A 109 8.38 16.02 -5.68
CA PRO A 109 8.13 17.33 -5.09
C PRO A 109 6.70 17.39 -4.52
N VAL A 110 6.51 18.10 -3.42
CA VAL A 110 5.17 18.30 -2.85
C VAL A 110 4.38 19.27 -3.72
N LYS A 111 3.38 18.75 -4.45
CA LYS A 111 2.38 19.53 -5.20
C LYS A 111 0.97 19.41 -4.63
N LEU A 112 0.63 18.21 -4.14
CA LEU A 112 -0.59 17.94 -3.40
C LEU A 112 -0.27 17.95 -1.89
N SER A 113 -0.90 18.88 -1.17
CA SER A 113 -0.71 19.09 0.28
C SER A 113 -1.35 17.96 1.09
N ASN A 114 -0.76 17.59 2.24
CA ASN A 114 -1.25 16.55 3.16
C ASN A 114 -2.50 17.00 3.94
N THR A 115 -3.56 17.36 3.24
CA THR A 115 -4.87 17.65 3.82
C THR A 115 -5.67 16.36 4.04
N ARG A 116 -6.82 16.44 4.73
CA ARG A 116 -7.65 15.27 5.04
C ARG A 116 -8.02 14.48 3.78
N GLY A 117 -7.92 13.16 3.85
CA GLY A 117 -8.17 12.24 2.74
C GLY A 117 -7.03 12.10 1.75
N VAL A 118 -5.98 12.93 1.82
CA VAL A 118 -4.80 12.77 0.97
C VAL A 118 -3.96 11.59 1.43
N LEU A 119 -3.50 10.80 0.47
CA LEU A 119 -2.64 9.64 0.66
C LEU A 119 -1.21 9.96 0.22
N SER A 120 -0.23 9.51 1.01
CA SER A 120 1.20 9.74 0.80
C SER A 120 2.02 8.51 1.21
N TYR A 121 3.23 8.35 0.67
CA TYR A 121 4.15 7.29 1.13
C TYR A 121 4.80 7.65 2.47
N ALA A 122 4.89 6.66 3.37
CA ALA A 122 5.78 6.74 4.52
C ALA A 122 7.25 6.59 4.08
N ALA A 123 8.18 7.06 4.91
CA ALA A 123 9.61 7.05 4.61
C ALA A 123 10.45 6.82 5.88
N ALA A 124 11.61 6.18 5.72
CA ALA A 124 12.65 6.06 6.76
C ALA A 124 13.73 7.16 6.65
N GLY A 125 13.56 8.09 5.68
CA GLY A 125 14.50 9.14 5.32
C GLY A 125 14.29 9.58 3.87
N PRO A 126 15.05 10.57 3.37
CA PRO A 126 14.97 11.02 1.98
C PRO A 126 15.20 9.87 1.00
N ASN A 127 14.35 9.75 -0.03
CA ASN A 127 14.45 8.73 -1.09
C ASN A 127 14.37 7.26 -0.62
N THR A 128 13.65 6.98 0.47
CA THR A 128 13.51 5.61 1.04
C THR A 128 12.09 5.06 0.95
N ARG A 129 11.23 5.65 0.12
CA ARG A 129 9.82 5.25 0.00
C ARG A 129 9.74 3.90 -0.71
N THR A 130 8.98 2.96 -0.16
CA THR A 130 8.83 1.61 -0.72
C THR A 130 7.37 1.29 -1.02
N THR A 131 6.65 0.75 -0.03
CA THR A 131 5.28 0.24 -0.15
C THR A 131 4.34 0.75 0.94
N GLN A 132 4.90 1.32 2.01
CA GLN A 132 4.07 1.83 3.11
C GLN A 132 3.42 3.15 2.73
N LEU A 133 2.12 3.23 2.95
CA LEU A 133 1.27 4.38 2.66
C LEU A 133 0.56 4.83 3.92
N PHE A 134 0.19 6.11 3.95
CA PHE A 134 -0.73 6.63 4.94
C PHE A 134 -1.81 7.52 4.32
N ILE A 135 -3.00 7.52 4.92
CA ILE A 135 -4.09 8.44 4.60
C ILE A 135 -4.24 9.42 5.76
N ASN A 136 -4.36 10.71 5.44
CA ASN A 136 -4.54 11.77 6.42
C ASN A 136 -5.98 11.78 6.97
N PHE A 137 -6.14 11.63 8.29
CA PHE A 137 -7.42 11.84 8.97
C PHE A 137 -7.76 13.32 9.17
N ALA A 138 -6.77 14.19 9.15
CA ALA A 138 -6.95 15.62 9.38
C ALA A 138 -6.03 16.43 8.47
N ASP A 139 -6.07 17.76 8.58
CA ASP A 139 -5.06 18.60 7.97
C ASP A 139 -3.69 18.36 8.63
N ASN A 140 -2.77 17.79 7.85
CA ASN A 140 -1.39 17.55 8.21
C ASN A 140 -0.42 18.25 7.25
N SER A 141 -0.80 19.39 6.68
CA SER A 141 0.04 20.21 5.79
C SER A 141 1.45 20.51 6.34
N ARG A 142 1.67 20.41 7.65
CA ARG A 142 3.02 20.41 8.25
C ARG A 142 3.98 19.36 7.66
N LEU A 143 3.46 18.25 7.13
CA LEU A 143 4.23 17.18 6.49
C LEU A 143 4.77 17.60 5.12
N ASP A 144 4.19 18.63 4.50
CA ASP A 144 4.63 19.16 3.20
C ASP A 144 6.06 19.67 3.29
N GLY A 145 6.38 20.42 4.35
CA GLY A 145 7.73 20.92 4.63
C GLY A 145 8.74 19.82 4.96
N MET A 146 8.27 18.60 5.24
CA MET A 146 9.11 17.42 5.47
C MET A 146 9.28 16.56 4.20
N GLY A 147 8.71 17.00 3.07
CA GLY A 147 8.85 16.32 1.77
C GLY A 147 7.86 15.18 1.54
N PHE A 148 6.82 15.01 2.36
CA PHE A 148 5.78 14.02 2.10
C PHE A 148 4.88 14.53 0.97
N ALA A 149 5.11 14.09 -0.27
CA ALA A 149 4.25 14.43 -1.39
C ALA A 149 2.96 13.61 -1.36
N GLY A 150 1.81 14.30 -1.35
CA GLY A 150 0.52 13.67 -1.62
C GLY A 150 0.50 13.08 -3.02
N ILE A 151 0.00 11.85 -3.16
CA ILE A 151 -0.06 11.14 -4.44
C ILE A 151 -1.49 10.86 -4.91
N GLY A 152 -2.48 10.94 -4.02
CA GLY A 152 -3.88 10.70 -4.34
C GLY A 152 -4.80 11.18 -3.22
N THR A 153 -6.09 11.23 -3.51
CA THR A 153 -7.13 11.70 -2.56
C THR A 153 -8.27 10.70 -2.48
N VAL A 154 -8.75 10.42 -1.27
CA VAL A 154 -9.97 9.64 -1.07
C VAL A 154 -11.17 10.50 -1.52
N THR A 155 -11.84 10.08 -2.59
CA THR A 155 -12.99 10.80 -3.16
C THR A 155 -14.34 10.19 -2.76
N GLN A 156 -14.36 8.93 -2.32
CA GLN A 156 -15.55 8.24 -1.81
C GLN A 156 -15.15 7.35 -0.63
N GLY A 157 -16.06 7.16 0.35
CA GLY A 157 -15.83 6.27 1.48
C GLY A 157 -14.87 6.82 2.54
N MET A 158 -14.77 8.15 2.71
CA MET A 158 -13.96 8.71 3.81
C MET A 158 -14.51 8.31 5.19
N ASP A 159 -15.82 8.08 5.31
CA ASP A 159 -16.46 7.51 6.50
C ASP A 159 -16.02 6.06 6.77
N VAL A 160 -15.71 5.28 5.73
CA VAL A 160 -15.08 3.96 5.87
C VAL A 160 -13.66 4.10 6.41
N VAL A 161 -12.88 5.06 5.89
CA VAL A 161 -11.53 5.35 6.38
C VAL A 161 -11.58 5.78 7.86
N ASP A 162 -12.49 6.68 8.23
CA ASP A 162 -12.68 7.14 9.62
C ASP A 162 -13.08 6.02 10.59
N ALA A 163 -13.77 4.99 10.10
CA ALA A 163 -14.25 3.88 10.90
C ALA A 163 -13.18 2.79 11.14
N ILE A 164 -11.99 2.90 10.55
CA ILE A 164 -10.88 1.96 10.78
C ILE A 164 -10.54 1.91 12.28
N TYR A 165 -10.43 0.68 12.81
CA TYR A 165 -10.25 0.45 14.25
C TYR A 165 -8.95 1.08 14.80
N ALA A 166 -9.11 2.12 15.62
CA ALA A 166 -7.99 2.87 16.20
C ALA A 166 -7.51 2.35 17.57
N GLY A 167 -8.10 1.28 18.10
CA GLY A 167 -7.90 0.90 19.51
C GLY A 167 -6.47 0.46 19.88
N TYR A 168 -5.66 0.05 18.91
CA TYR A 168 -4.25 -0.32 19.13
C TYR A 168 -3.26 0.80 18.80
N GLN A 169 -3.72 1.89 18.19
CA GLN A 169 -2.90 3.06 17.85
C GLN A 169 -1.59 2.73 17.12
N GLN A 170 -0.46 2.73 17.85
CA GLN A 170 0.90 2.49 17.33
C GLN A 170 1.54 1.24 17.96
N GLU A 171 0.76 0.42 18.67
CA GLU A 171 1.25 -0.78 19.35
C GLU A 171 1.77 -1.89 18.40
N PRO A 172 1.19 -2.13 17.20
CA PRO A 172 1.72 -3.14 16.29
C PRO A 172 3.18 -2.85 15.89
N ASN A 173 4.06 -3.82 16.19
CA ASN A 173 5.49 -3.68 15.92
C ASN A 173 5.77 -4.02 14.45
N GLN A 174 6.25 -3.04 13.68
CA GLN A 174 6.50 -3.21 12.25
C GLN A 174 7.56 -4.27 11.93
N GLU A 175 8.60 -4.44 12.75
CA GLU A 175 9.61 -5.50 12.54
C GLU A 175 8.99 -6.89 12.67
N LEU A 176 8.03 -7.05 13.60
CA LEU A 176 7.28 -8.29 13.74
C LEU A 176 6.29 -8.50 12.59
N ILE A 177 5.71 -7.42 12.03
CA ILE A 177 4.90 -7.52 10.80
C ILE A 177 5.79 -7.95 9.62
N TYR A 178 6.98 -7.38 9.47
CA TYR A 178 7.92 -7.76 8.41
C TYR A 178 8.38 -9.22 8.53
N SER A 179 8.65 -9.69 9.75
CA SER A 179 9.20 -11.04 9.98
C SER A 179 8.14 -12.15 10.08
N GLN A 180 6.92 -11.83 10.53
CA GLN A 180 5.87 -12.81 10.82
C GLN A 180 4.55 -12.55 10.08
N GLY A 181 4.36 -11.37 9.51
CA GLY A 181 3.18 -11.01 8.70
C GLY A 181 1.87 -11.07 9.47
N ASN A 182 0.81 -11.49 8.78
CA ASN A 182 -0.52 -11.54 9.37
C ASN A 182 -0.66 -12.57 10.50
N ALA A 183 0.22 -13.57 10.60
CA ALA A 183 0.22 -14.48 11.74
C ALA A 183 0.43 -13.72 13.06
N TYR A 184 1.36 -12.77 13.08
CA TYR A 184 1.58 -11.88 14.22
C TYR A 184 0.38 -10.97 14.47
N LEU A 185 -0.14 -10.31 13.41
CA LEU A 185 -1.25 -9.38 13.56
C LEU A 185 -2.52 -10.06 14.06
N HIS A 186 -2.92 -11.19 13.49
CA HIS A 186 -4.12 -11.92 13.92
C HIS A 186 -4.01 -12.42 15.36
N SER A 187 -2.83 -12.86 15.80
CA SER A 187 -2.63 -13.38 17.15
C SER A 187 -2.66 -12.29 18.23
N ASN A 188 -2.18 -11.08 17.92
CA ASN A 188 -1.95 -10.03 18.93
C ASN A 188 -2.94 -8.87 18.82
N PHE A 189 -3.49 -8.64 17.62
CA PHE A 189 -4.36 -7.50 17.31
C PHE A 189 -5.61 -7.95 16.53
N PRO A 190 -6.44 -8.86 17.08
CA PRO A 190 -7.57 -9.49 16.38
C PRO A 190 -8.68 -8.52 15.93
N LYS A 191 -8.65 -7.27 16.38
CA LYS A 191 -9.60 -6.22 15.98
C LYS A 191 -9.09 -5.30 14.87
N LEU A 192 -7.87 -5.54 14.34
CA LEU A 192 -7.38 -4.75 13.21
C LEU A 192 -8.28 -4.95 11.99
N ASP A 193 -8.47 -3.86 11.26
CA ASP A 193 -9.06 -3.91 9.93
C ASP A 193 -8.01 -4.21 8.87
N TYR A 194 -8.47 -4.80 7.78
CA TYR A 194 -7.63 -5.24 6.67
C TYR A 194 -8.19 -4.75 5.35
N ILE A 195 -7.30 -4.58 4.38
CA ILE A 195 -7.66 -4.52 2.97
C ILE A 195 -7.96 -5.96 2.54
N ILE A 196 -9.15 -6.21 2.00
CA ILE A 196 -9.52 -7.50 1.41
C ILE A 196 -8.93 -7.59 0.01
N SER A 197 -9.15 -6.56 -0.81
CA SER A 197 -8.68 -6.49 -2.18
C SER A 197 -8.57 -5.06 -2.68
N THR A 198 -7.78 -4.83 -3.72
CA THR A 198 -7.78 -3.57 -4.47
C THR A 198 -8.16 -3.76 -5.94
N THR A 199 -8.84 -2.76 -6.50
CA THR A 199 -9.20 -2.73 -7.93
C THR A 199 -8.78 -1.39 -8.52
N ALA A 200 -7.90 -1.41 -9.52
CA ALA A 200 -7.44 -0.21 -10.22
C ALA A 200 -8.17 0.00 -11.54
N LYS A 201 -8.49 1.25 -11.87
CA LYS A 201 -9.14 1.65 -13.13
C LYS A 201 -8.47 2.88 -13.73
N ASP A 202 -8.07 2.77 -14.99
CA ASP A 202 -7.61 3.90 -15.80
C ASP A 202 -8.76 4.88 -16.06
N LEU A 203 -8.54 6.16 -15.77
CA LEU A 203 -9.49 7.27 -15.95
C LEU A 203 -9.05 8.27 -17.04
N SER A 204 -7.94 8.00 -17.74
CA SER A 204 -7.36 8.91 -18.74
C SER A 204 -8.19 9.07 -20.02
N LEU A 205 -9.17 8.18 -20.23
CA LEU A 205 -10.05 8.16 -21.41
C LEU A 205 -11.53 8.41 -21.06
N ALA A 206 -11.83 8.75 -19.80
CA ALA A 206 -13.19 8.99 -19.30
C ALA A 206 -13.63 10.45 -19.45
#